data_AF-A0A0A9D6F0-F1
#
_entry.id   AF-A0A0A9D6F0-F1
#
_cell.length_a   1.000
_cell.length_b   1.000
_cell.length_c   1.000
_cell.angle_alpha   90.00
_cell.angle_beta   90.00
_cell.angle_gamma   90.00
#
_symmetry.space_group_name_H-M   'P 1'
#
loop_
_entity.id
_entity.type
_entity.pdbx_description
1 polymer ?
#
loop_
_entity_poly.entity_id
_entity_poly.type
_entity_poly.pdbx_seq_one_letter_code
_entity_poly.pdbx_strand_id
1 'polypeptide(L)'
;MYEQLRYPGHQHSAEWWLFRDLLHRGPRDRPVARVDDPSDADLFYVPFFSSVSLVVNPIRPPAAANASGAAAPCSDEAMQEELLERQPYWRRHNGRDHVFICQDPNALYKVIHRISNAVLLVSDFGRLRGDQASLVKDVILPYSHRINSFQGDVGVDGRPSLLFFMGNRYRKEGGKVRDALFQILENEEDVIIKHGTQSRESRRTATRGMHSSKFCLHPAGDTPSACRLFDALVSLCVPVIVSDYIELPFEDIINYSNI
;
A
#
# COMPACT_ATOMS: atom_id res chain seq x y z
N MET A 1 -25.69 9.48 -10.51
CA MET A 1 -25.73 8.12 -9.93
C MET A 1 -24.45 7.71 -9.19
N TYR A 2 -23.26 8.24 -9.51
CA TYR A 2 -22.01 7.80 -8.86
C TYR A 2 -21.62 8.53 -7.56
N GLU A 3 -22.27 9.66 -7.22
CA GLU A 3 -21.94 10.45 -6.02
C GLU A 3 -22.29 9.78 -4.68
N GLN A 4 -23.07 8.68 -4.69
CA GLN A 4 -23.47 7.97 -3.47
C GLN A 4 -22.59 6.76 -3.13
N LEU A 5 -21.65 6.39 -3.99
CA LEU A 5 -20.80 5.23 -3.75
C LEU A 5 -19.76 5.54 -2.67
N ARG A 6 -19.74 4.73 -1.61
CA ARG A 6 -18.72 4.76 -0.55
C ARG A 6 -17.80 3.56 -0.68
N TYR A 7 -16.51 3.83 -0.79
CA TYR A 7 -15.48 2.80 -0.85
C TYR A 7 -15.10 2.33 0.57
N PRO A 8 -15.05 1.02 0.84
CA PRO A 8 -14.90 0.50 2.20
C PRO A 8 -13.44 0.56 2.73
N GLY A 9 -12.45 0.64 1.84
CA GLY A 9 -11.03 0.59 2.17
C GLY A 9 -10.38 1.98 2.28
N HIS A 10 -9.35 2.10 3.11
CA HIS A 10 -8.51 3.31 3.16
C HIS A 10 -7.07 2.99 2.75
N GLN A 11 -6.53 1.89 3.25
CA GLN A 11 -5.25 1.35 2.81
C GLN A 11 -5.50 0.66 1.47
N HIS A 12 -4.79 1.09 0.41
CA HIS A 12 -4.95 0.64 -0.98
C HIS A 12 -6.15 1.24 -1.76
N SER A 13 -6.55 2.48 -1.45
CA SER A 13 -7.68 3.14 -2.12
C SER A 13 -7.36 3.76 -3.48
N ALA A 14 -6.14 3.60 -4.02
CA ALA A 14 -5.76 4.21 -5.30
C ALA A 14 -6.68 3.75 -6.46
N GLU A 15 -7.13 2.50 -6.42
CA GLU A 15 -8.10 1.94 -7.36
C GLU A 15 -9.42 2.70 -7.37
N TRP A 16 -9.89 3.12 -6.19
CA TRP A 16 -11.10 3.93 -6.07
C TRP A 16 -10.91 5.32 -6.66
N TRP A 17 -9.80 5.97 -6.32
CA TRP A 17 -9.53 7.33 -6.79
C TRP A 17 -9.34 7.37 -8.31
N LEU A 18 -8.56 6.45 -8.88
CA LEU A 18 -8.37 6.38 -10.34
C LEU A 18 -9.69 6.05 -11.05
N PHE A 19 -10.44 5.04 -10.58
CA PHE A 19 -11.74 4.72 -11.17
C PHE A 19 -12.70 5.91 -11.12
N ARG A 20 -12.82 6.56 -9.96
CA ARG A 20 -13.68 7.74 -9.78
C ARG A 20 -13.21 8.88 -10.67
N ASP A 21 -11.91 9.12 -10.79
CA ASP A 21 -11.33 10.15 -11.65
C ASP A 21 -11.74 9.93 -13.13
N LEU A 22 -11.60 8.70 -13.62
CA LEU A 22 -11.96 8.25 -14.98
C LEU A 22 -13.48 8.28 -15.27
N LEU A 23 -14.32 8.24 -14.24
CA LEU A 23 -15.78 8.39 -14.39
C LEU A 23 -16.21 9.85 -14.60
N HIS A 24 -15.41 10.82 -14.18
CA HIS A 24 -15.74 12.24 -14.40
C HIS A 24 -15.49 12.59 -15.88
N ARG A 25 -16.58 12.93 -16.59
CA ARG A 25 -16.52 13.46 -17.96
C ARG A 25 -16.36 14.99 -17.87
N GLY A 26 -15.13 15.48 -17.84
CA GLY A 26 -14.77 16.90 -17.74
C GLY A 26 -13.84 17.36 -18.87
N PRO A 27 -13.50 18.67 -18.95
CA PRO A 27 -12.69 19.23 -20.04
C PRO A 27 -11.30 18.59 -20.17
N ARG A 28 -10.71 18.75 -21.35
CA ARG A 28 -9.50 18.06 -21.86
C ARG A 28 -8.20 18.30 -21.09
N ASP A 29 -8.17 19.20 -20.11
CA ASP A 29 -6.93 19.56 -19.41
C ASP A 29 -6.63 18.62 -18.23
N ARG A 30 -6.84 17.32 -18.46
CA ARG A 30 -6.57 16.26 -17.48
C ARG A 30 -5.42 15.40 -17.98
N PRO A 31 -4.54 14.92 -17.08
CA PRO A 31 -3.46 14.02 -17.47
C PRO A 31 -3.94 12.73 -18.15
N VAL A 32 -5.16 12.28 -17.84
CA VAL A 32 -5.79 11.10 -18.43
C VAL A 32 -7.26 11.41 -18.75
N ALA A 33 -7.73 10.96 -19.91
CA ALA A 33 -9.12 11.10 -20.33
C ALA A 33 -9.68 9.76 -20.79
N ARG A 34 -10.94 9.48 -20.42
CA ARG A 34 -11.65 8.29 -20.89
C ARG A 34 -12.20 8.55 -22.30
N VAL A 35 -11.94 7.60 -23.20
CA VAL A 35 -12.54 7.54 -24.54
C VAL A 35 -13.78 6.63 -24.55
N ASP A 36 -14.69 6.89 -25.49
CA ASP A 36 -15.87 6.06 -25.70
C ASP A 36 -15.63 4.94 -26.72
N ASP A 37 -14.75 5.17 -27.72
CA ASP A 37 -14.29 4.14 -28.64
C ASP A 37 -12.99 3.48 -28.09
N PRO A 38 -12.99 2.16 -27.82
CA PRO A 38 -11.79 1.45 -27.37
C PRO A 38 -10.61 1.50 -28.35
N SER A 39 -10.85 1.76 -29.64
CA SER A 39 -9.77 1.86 -30.64
C SER A 39 -8.97 3.16 -30.53
N ASP A 40 -9.53 4.20 -29.89
CA ASP A 40 -8.88 5.47 -29.59
C ASP A 40 -8.09 5.42 -28.26
N ALA A 41 -8.14 4.30 -27.53
CA ALA A 41 -7.50 4.19 -26.22
C ALA A 41 -5.99 3.92 -26.37
N ASP A 42 -5.17 4.75 -25.73
CA ASP A 42 -3.72 4.50 -25.57
C ASP A 42 -3.45 3.39 -24.56
N LEU A 43 -4.27 3.31 -23.51
CA LEU A 43 -4.18 2.35 -22.41
C LEU A 43 -5.56 1.91 -21.94
N PHE A 44 -5.66 0.68 -21.44
CA PHE A 44 -6.87 0.09 -20.88
C PHE A 44 -6.75 -0.02 -19.35
N TYR A 45 -7.40 0.89 -18.63
CA TYR A 45 -7.56 0.72 -17.19
C TYR A 45 -8.51 -0.45 -16.90
N VAL A 46 -8.06 -1.41 -16.10
CA VAL A 46 -8.91 -2.51 -15.63
C VAL A 46 -9.40 -2.19 -14.22
N PRO A 47 -10.72 -1.95 -14.02
CA PRO A 47 -11.30 -1.57 -12.73
C PRO A 47 -11.47 -2.79 -11.81
N PHE A 48 -10.41 -3.57 -11.64
CA PHE A 48 -10.37 -4.63 -10.64
C PHE A 48 -9.99 -4.04 -9.29
N PHE A 49 -10.89 -4.15 -8.31
CA PHE A 49 -10.71 -3.61 -6.98
C PHE A 49 -10.01 -4.61 -6.06
N SER A 50 -8.68 -4.69 -6.19
CA SER A 50 -7.81 -5.60 -5.44
C SER A 50 -7.99 -5.49 -3.93
N SER A 51 -8.18 -4.29 -3.37
CA SER A 51 -8.34 -4.15 -1.92
C SER A 51 -9.69 -4.68 -1.43
N VAL A 52 -10.73 -4.62 -2.27
CA VAL A 52 -12.04 -5.25 -1.99
C VAL A 52 -11.91 -6.76 -2.06
N SER A 53 -11.11 -7.28 -3.01
CA SER A 53 -10.85 -8.72 -3.12
C SER A 53 -10.27 -9.32 -1.84
N LEU A 54 -9.38 -8.59 -1.13
CA LEU A 54 -8.85 -9.02 0.17
C LEU A 54 -9.90 -9.08 1.29
N VAL A 55 -10.98 -8.29 1.17
CA VAL A 55 -12.08 -8.32 2.15
C VAL A 55 -12.93 -9.57 1.96
N VAL A 56 -13.17 -9.97 0.71
CA VAL A 56 -14.02 -11.12 0.35
C VAL A 56 -13.25 -12.45 0.33
N ASN A 57 -11.93 -12.42 0.06
CA ASN A 57 -11.03 -13.58 0.10
C ASN A 57 -9.89 -13.38 1.12
N PRO A 58 -10.18 -13.37 2.43
CA PRO A 58 -9.16 -13.12 3.43
C PRO A 58 -8.13 -14.26 3.51
N ILE A 59 -6.84 -13.92 3.42
CA ILE A 59 -5.71 -14.88 3.55
C ILE A 59 -5.75 -15.62 4.91
N ARG A 60 -6.30 -14.97 5.95
CA ARG A 60 -6.57 -15.57 7.25
C ARG A 60 -8.00 -15.22 7.66
N PRO A 61 -8.91 -16.20 7.71
CA PRO A 61 -10.26 -15.97 8.20
C PRO A 61 -10.18 -15.48 9.66
N PRO A 62 -10.96 -14.47 10.06
CA PRO A 62 -11.06 -14.12 11.46
C PRO A 62 -11.63 -15.32 12.24
N ALA A 63 -11.05 -15.63 13.40
CA ALA A 63 -11.46 -16.78 14.22
C ALA A 63 -12.96 -16.77 14.60
N ALA A 64 -13.61 -15.61 14.54
CA ALA A 64 -15.04 -15.42 14.81
C ALA A 64 -15.96 -15.73 13.61
N ALA A 65 -15.44 -15.94 12.40
CA ALA A 65 -16.25 -16.24 11.21
C ALA A 65 -16.96 -17.60 11.29
N ASN A 66 -16.55 -18.47 12.21
CA ASN A 66 -17.17 -19.78 12.43
C ASN A 66 -18.36 -19.74 13.42
N ALA A 67 -18.69 -18.58 14.00
CA ALA A 67 -19.68 -18.47 15.08
C ALA A 67 -21.05 -17.93 14.64
N SER A 68 -21.18 -17.42 13.42
CA SER A 68 -22.46 -16.97 12.88
C SER A 68 -22.75 -17.73 11.60
N GLY A 69 -23.92 -18.36 11.51
CA GLY A 69 -24.47 -18.99 10.29
C GLY A 69 -24.73 -17.97 9.17
N ALA A 70 -23.70 -17.23 8.79
CA ALA A 70 -23.68 -16.25 7.74
C ALA A 70 -23.69 -16.97 6.40
N ALA A 71 -24.35 -16.33 5.42
CA ALA A 71 -24.41 -16.79 4.04
C ALA A 71 -23.01 -17.18 3.52
N ALA A 72 -22.98 -18.08 2.53
CA ALA A 72 -21.76 -18.51 1.85
C ALA A 72 -20.83 -17.30 1.61
N PRO A 73 -19.54 -17.38 2.00
CA PRO A 73 -18.64 -16.27 1.85
C PRO A 73 -18.65 -15.81 0.39
N CYS A 74 -19.04 -14.56 0.17
CA CYS A 74 -18.91 -13.93 -1.14
C CYS A 74 -17.44 -14.04 -1.54
N SER A 75 -17.15 -14.60 -2.70
CA SER A 75 -15.81 -14.73 -3.26
C SER A 75 -15.84 -14.23 -4.69
N ASP A 76 -14.81 -13.48 -5.07
CA ASP A 76 -14.67 -12.94 -6.42
C ASP A 76 -13.71 -13.76 -7.30
N GLU A 77 -13.26 -14.94 -6.84
CA GLU A 77 -12.21 -15.72 -7.51
C GLU A 77 -12.61 -16.16 -8.93
N ALA A 78 -13.86 -16.56 -9.15
CA ALA A 78 -14.37 -16.90 -10.48
C ALA A 78 -14.32 -15.68 -11.42
N MET A 79 -14.65 -14.49 -10.91
CA MET A 79 -14.54 -13.24 -11.68
C MET A 79 -13.09 -12.94 -12.02
N GLN A 80 -12.15 -13.14 -11.08
CA GLN A 80 -10.71 -12.99 -11.36
C GLN A 80 -10.26 -13.88 -12.51
N GLU A 81 -10.72 -15.13 -12.52
CA GLU A 81 -10.30 -16.11 -13.53
C GLU A 81 -10.85 -15.80 -14.93
N GLU A 82 -12.03 -15.19 -15.01
CA GLU A 82 -12.73 -14.86 -16.26
C GLU A 82 -12.28 -13.53 -16.88
N LEU A 83 -11.83 -12.58 -16.07
CA LEU A 83 -11.85 -11.14 -16.37
C LEU A 83 -11.18 -10.72 -17.71
N LEU A 84 -10.13 -11.40 -18.19
CA LEU A 84 -9.20 -10.77 -19.15
C LEU A 84 -8.90 -11.57 -20.41
N GLU A 85 -8.63 -12.87 -20.32
CA GLU A 85 -8.13 -13.65 -21.48
C GLU A 85 -9.16 -13.80 -22.61
N ARG A 86 -10.42 -13.46 -22.35
CA ARG A 86 -11.50 -13.47 -23.34
C ARG A 86 -11.66 -12.14 -24.09
N GLN A 87 -11.06 -11.06 -23.62
CA GLN A 87 -11.28 -9.73 -24.20
C GLN A 87 -10.44 -9.52 -25.48
N PRO A 88 -11.03 -9.05 -26.60
CA PRO A 88 -10.29 -8.84 -27.85
C PRO A 88 -9.09 -7.88 -27.69
N TYR A 89 -9.27 -6.80 -26.93
CA TYR A 89 -8.23 -5.79 -26.69
C TYR A 89 -7.08 -6.33 -25.85
N TRP A 90 -7.34 -7.21 -24.89
CA TRP A 90 -6.29 -7.94 -24.17
C TRP A 90 -5.40 -8.73 -25.13
N ARG A 91 -6.01 -9.51 -26.04
CA ARG A 91 -5.29 -10.36 -26.99
C ARG A 91 -4.48 -9.58 -28.02
N ARG A 92 -4.93 -8.36 -28.37
CA ARG A 92 -4.28 -7.49 -29.37
C ARG A 92 -2.81 -7.22 -29.03
N HIS A 93 -2.52 -6.90 -27.77
CA HIS A 93 -1.17 -6.58 -27.30
C HIS A 93 -0.70 -7.49 -26.15
N ASN A 94 -1.38 -8.63 -25.96
CA ASN A 94 -1.13 -9.57 -24.87
C ASN A 94 -1.09 -8.90 -23.48
N GLY A 95 -2.01 -7.94 -23.26
CA GLY A 95 -2.16 -7.20 -22.01
C GLY A 95 -1.16 -6.07 -21.76
N ARG A 96 -0.17 -5.83 -22.64
CA ARG A 96 0.90 -4.82 -22.40
C ARG A 96 0.40 -3.38 -22.27
N ASP A 97 -0.75 -3.09 -22.85
CA ASP A 97 -1.46 -1.81 -22.82
C ASP A 97 -2.52 -1.75 -21.71
N HIS A 98 -2.63 -2.78 -20.87
CA HIS A 98 -3.57 -2.79 -19.75
C HIS A 98 -2.89 -2.33 -18.45
N VAL A 99 -3.65 -1.63 -17.62
CA VAL A 99 -3.19 -1.07 -16.35
C VAL A 99 -4.01 -1.64 -15.20
N PHE A 100 -3.34 -2.27 -14.23
CA PHE A 100 -3.94 -2.83 -13.02
C PHE A 100 -3.45 -2.11 -11.78
N ILE A 101 -4.36 -1.86 -10.84
CA ILE A 101 -3.96 -1.48 -9.48
C ILE A 101 -3.85 -2.75 -8.65
N CYS A 102 -2.62 -3.04 -8.22
CA CYS A 102 -2.23 -4.25 -7.50
C CYS A 102 -1.40 -3.84 -6.27
N GLN A 103 -1.92 -2.90 -5.46
CA GLN A 103 -1.17 -2.37 -4.32
C GLN A 103 -0.89 -3.43 -3.24
N ASP A 104 -1.72 -4.47 -3.10
CA ASP A 104 -1.35 -5.69 -2.37
C ASP A 104 -1.44 -6.90 -3.31
N PRO A 105 -0.30 -7.45 -3.77
CA PRO A 105 -0.24 -8.59 -4.68
C PRO A 105 -1.00 -9.83 -4.20
N ASN A 106 -1.20 -9.98 -2.88
CA ASN A 106 -1.96 -11.11 -2.37
C ASN A 106 -3.44 -11.07 -2.78
N ALA A 107 -3.98 -9.91 -3.15
CA ALA A 107 -5.34 -9.80 -3.69
C ALA A 107 -5.51 -10.52 -5.02
N LEU A 108 -4.42 -10.62 -5.79
CA LEU A 108 -4.39 -11.11 -7.17
C LEU A 108 -3.53 -12.37 -7.31
N TYR A 109 -3.18 -13.04 -6.20
CA TYR A 109 -2.19 -14.12 -6.20
C TYR A 109 -2.47 -15.25 -7.20
N LYS A 110 -3.75 -15.52 -7.51
CA LYS A 110 -4.16 -16.54 -8.49
C LYS A 110 -3.89 -16.13 -9.93
N VAL A 111 -4.05 -14.84 -10.24
CA VAL A 111 -4.04 -14.33 -11.62
C VAL A 111 -2.85 -13.44 -11.93
N ILE A 112 -2.04 -13.07 -10.93
CA ILE A 112 -0.89 -12.18 -11.07
C ILE A 112 0.08 -12.65 -12.17
N HIS A 113 0.26 -13.97 -12.31
CA HIS A 113 1.07 -14.58 -13.38
C HIS A 113 0.50 -14.33 -14.78
N ARG A 114 -0.83 -14.40 -14.91
CA ARG A 114 -1.55 -14.22 -16.16
C ARG A 114 -1.57 -12.76 -16.59
N ILE A 115 -1.51 -11.83 -15.64
CA ILE A 115 -1.51 -10.38 -15.89
C ILE A 115 -0.13 -9.74 -15.83
N SER A 116 0.94 -10.53 -15.63
CA SER A 116 2.32 -10.04 -15.46
C SER A 116 2.84 -9.22 -16.65
N ASN A 117 2.27 -9.38 -17.85
CA ASN A 117 2.60 -8.58 -19.03
C ASN A 117 2.03 -7.16 -19.00
N ALA A 118 1.00 -6.90 -18.19
CA ALA A 118 0.36 -5.60 -18.06
C ALA A 118 1.19 -4.62 -17.21
N VAL A 119 0.85 -3.34 -17.25
CA VAL A 119 1.41 -2.34 -16.33
C VAL A 119 0.74 -2.51 -14.97
N LEU A 120 1.53 -2.85 -13.95
CA LEU A 120 1.06 -3.02 -12.58
C LEU A 120 1.41 -1.78 -11.77
N LEU A 121 0.39 -1.24 -11.10
CA LEU A 121 0.54 -0.18 -10.11
C LEU A 121 0.56 -0.82 -8.72
N VAL A 122 1.76 -0.97 -8.15
CA VAL A 122 2.05 -1.78 -6.94
C VAL A 122 2.49 -0.89 -5.78
N SER A 123 2.48 -1.38 -4.53
CA SER A 123 3.04 -0.59 -3.41
C SER A 123 4.56 -0.74 -3.25
N ASP A 124 5.09 -1.88 -3.69
CA ASP A 124 6.50 -2.25 -3.77
C ASP A 124 6.66 -3.58 -4.51
N PHE A 125 7.91 -3.97 -4.71
CA PHE A 125 8.30 -5.23 -5.33
C PHE A 125 8.62 -6.35 -4.32
N GLY A 126 8.55 -6.08 -3.01
CA GLY A 126 8.99 -7.02 -1.97
C GLY A 126 8.15 -8.31 -1.87
N ARG A 127 6.92 -8.29 -2.39
CA ARG A 127 6.00 -9.46 -2.44
C ARG A 127 5.83 -10.04 -3.84
N LEU A 128 6.50 -9.49 -4.84
CA LEU A 128 6.41 -9.93 -6.23
C LEU A 128 7.72 -10.61 -6.61
N ARG A 129 7.61 -11.72 -7.33
CA ARG A 129 8.77 -12.38 -7.92
C ARG A 129 9.22 -11.63 -9.18
N GLY A 130 10.46 -11.86 -9.60
CA GLY A 130 11.01 -11.25 -10.82
C GLY A 130 10.30 -11.64 -12.12
N ASP A 131 9.49 -12.71 -12.11
CA ASP A 131 8.62 -13.10 -13.23
C ASP A 131 7.20 -12.49 -13.14
N GLN A 132 6.85 -11.85 -12.02
CA GLN A 132 5.53 -11.25 -11.78
C GLN A 132 5.51 -9.74 -12.00
N ALA A 133 6.63 -9.07 -11.74
CA ALA A 133 6.74 -7.61 -11.82
C ALA A 133 8.13 -7.16 -12.26
N SER A 134 8.21 -5.96 -12.80
CA SER A 134 9.44 -5.39 -13.38
C SER A 134 9.51 -3.89 -13.17
N LEU A 135 10.69 -3.43 -12.72
CA LEU A 135 11.05 -2.00 -12.61
C LEU A 135 10.99 -1.24 -13.94
N VAL A 136 10.94 -1.94 -15.07
CA VAL A 136 10.89 -1.34 -16.41
C VAL A 136 9.49 -0.82 -16.76
N LYS A 137 8.44 -1.48 -16.27
CA LYS A 137 7.05 -1.18 -16.66
C LYS A 137 6.11 -0.89 -15.50
N ASP A 138 6.40 -1.41 -14.31
CA ASP A 138 5.51 -1.32 -13.16
C ASP A 138 5.85 -0.08 -12.34
N VAL A 139 4.81 0.53 -11.77
CA VAL A 139 4.93 1.82 -11.09
C VAL A 139 4.57 1.66 -9.62
N ILE A 140 5.41 2.21 -8.75
CA ILE A 140 5.15 2.26 -7.32
C ILE A 140 4.11 3.36 -7.02
N LEU A 141 3.01 2.97 -6.39
CA LEU A 141 2.04 3.87 -5.80
C LEU A 141 2.30 4.00 -4.29
N PRO A 142 2.43 5.23 -3.77
CA PRO A 142 2.63 5.44 -2.34
C PRO A 142 1.45 4.91 -1.53
N TYR A 143 1.73 4.44 -0.31
CA TYR A 143 0.67 4.04 0.61
C TYR A 143 -0.13 5.26 1.08
N SER A 144 -1.44 5.09 1.21
CA SER A 144 -2.26 6.02 1.97
C SER A 144 -1.87 5.95 3.45
N HIS A 145 -1.49 7.09 4.02
CA HIS A 145 -1.25 7.22 5.46
C HIS A 145 -2.54 6.87 6.25
N ARG A 146 -2.36 6.34 7.46
CA ARG A 146 -3.42 5.79 8.31
C ARG A 146 -3.61 6.59 9.60
N ILE A 147 -2.81 7.62 9.79
CA ILE A 147 -2.88 8.58 10.89
C ILE A 147 -3.11 9.99 10.37
N ASN A 148 -3.63 10.86 11.22
CA ASN A 148 -3.86 12.25 10.83
C ASN A 148 -2.53 12.99 10.63
N SER A 149 -2.49 13.87 9.63
CA SER A 149 -1.36 14.78 9.43
C SER A 149 -1.14 15.65 10.66
N PHE A 150 0.13 15.86 11.01
CA PHE A 150 0.52 16.78 12.08
C PHE A 150 0.08 18.20 11.72
N GLN A 151 -0.48 18.92 12.69
CA GLN A 151 -1.01 20.29 12.51
C GLN A 151 -0.16 21.35 13.23
N GLY A 152 0.96 20.96 13.83
CA GLY A 152 1.89 21.89 14.47
C GLY A 152 2.91 22.46 13.48
N ASP A 153 3.85 23.23 14.02
CA ASP A 153 4.89 23.87 13.21
C ASP A 153 5.81 22.86 12.53
N VAL A 154 6.34 23.25 11.38
CA VAL A 154 7.35 22.46 10.66
C VAL A 154 8.63 22.48 11.47
N GLY A 155 9.03 21.31 11.96
CA GLY A 155 10.23 21.14 12.76
C GLY A 155 10.10 19.98 13.75
N VAL A 156 11.24 19.59 14.29
CA VAL A 156 11.34 18.57 15.35
C VAL A 156 11.66 19.19 16.72
N ASP A 157 11.91 20.49 16.76
CA ASP A 157 12.20 21.21 17.99
C ASP A 157 10.97 21.25 18.91
N GLY A 158 11.21 21.12 20.21
CA GLY A 158 10.13 21.05 21.22
C GLY A 158 9.40 19.71 21.33
N ARG A 159 9.71 18.73 20.48
CA ARG A 159 9.17 17.36 20.61
C ARG A 159 9.84 16.64 21.79
N PRO A 160 9.05 16.14 22.77
CA PRO A 160 9.58 15.62 24.04
C PRO A 160 10.26 14.26 23.91
N SER A 161 10.08 13.53 22.82
CA SER A 161 10.70 12.22 22.64
C SER A 161 11.65 12.22 21.44
N LEU A 162 12.77 11.52 21.57
CA LEU A 162 13.76 11.39 20.52
C LEU A 162 13.26 10.44 19.43
N LEU A 163 12.90 9.21 19.79
CA LEU A 163 12.63 8.13 18.84
C LEU A 163 11.31 7.43 19.14
N PHE A 164 10.51 7.14 18.11
CA PHE A 164 9.27 6.38 18.22
C PHE A 164 9.24 5.15 17.32
N PHE A 165 8.77 4.03 17.86
CA PHE A 165 8.34 2.85 17.12
C PHE A 165 7.09 2.23 17.76
N MET A 166 6.09 1.91 16.95
CA MET A 166 5.02 1.00 17.36
C MET A 166 4.69 0.02 16.25
N GLY A 167 4.72 -1.27 16.58
CA GLY A 167 4.43 -2.32 15.61
C GLY A 167 4.57 -3.72 16.20
N ASN A 168 4.22 -4.73 15.40
CA ASN A 168 4.32 -6.11 15.86
C ASN A 168 5.80 -6.50 16.00
N ARG A 169 6.26 -6.66 17.25
CA ARG A 169 7.60 -7.14 17.63
C ARG A 169 7.92 -8.51 17.03
N TYR A 170 6.98 -9.46 17.15
CA TYR A 170 7.17 -10.85 16.76
C TYR A 170 6.62 -11.09 15.34
N ARG A 171 7.51 -11.04 14.35
CA ARG A 171 7.22 -11.33 12.93
C ARG A 171 8.04 -12.52 12.46
N LYS A 172 7.56 -13.22 11.42
CA LYS A 172 8.35 -14.25 10.71
C LYS A 172 9.56 -13.60 10.04
N GLU A 173 10.63 -14.36 9.80
CA GLU A 173 11.84 -14.04 9.00
C GLU A 173 12.49 -12.66 9.29
N GLY A 174 11.85 -11.54 8.90
CA GLY A 174 12.26 -10.16 9.24
C GLY A 174 12.00 -9.70 10.68
N GLY A 175 11.43 -10.56 11.54
CA GLY A 175 11.21 -10.24 12.96
C GLY A 175 12.47 -10.18 13.82
N LYS A 176 13.59 -10.78 13.38
CA LYS A 176 14.84 -10.84 14.17
C LYS A 176 15.43 -9.45 14.41
N VAL A 177 15.52 -8.63 13.36
CA VAL A 177 16.01 -7.23 13.46
C VAL A 177 15.09 -6.43 14.39
N ARG A 178 13.77 -6.62 14.25
CA ARG A 178 12.81 -5.92 15.10
C ARG A 178 12.94 -6.33 16.56
N ASP A 179 13.04 -7.62 16.86
CA ASP A 179 13.23 -8.09 18.23
C ASP A 179 14.53 -7.55 18.85
N ALA A 180 15.63 -7.55 18.10
CA ALA A 180 16.89 -6.95 18.53
C ALA A 180 16.74 -5.43 18.81
N LEU A 181 16.05 -4.69 17.94
CA LEU A 181 15.75 -3.27 18.18
C LEU A 181 14.93 -3.07 19.45
N PHE A 182 13.97 -3.93 19.77
CA PHE A 182 13.25 -3.87 21.05
C PHE A 182 14.20 -4.09 22.24
N GLN A 183 15.04 -5.11 22.19
CA GLN A 183 15.96 -5.43 23.29
C GLN A 183 16.96 -4.30 23.56
N ILE A 184 17.41 -3.60 22.51
CA ILE A 184 18.37 -2.49 22.64
C ILE A 184 17.68 -1.20 23.09
N LEU A 185 16.50 -0.89 22.55
CA LEU A 185 15.90 0.44 22.68
C LEU A 185 14.83 0.57 23.78
N GLU A 186 14.34 -0.53 24.36
CA GLU A 186 13.19 -0.48 25.29
C GLU A 186 13.46 0.25 26.61
N ASN A 187 14.75 0.36 27.00
CA ASN A 187 15.17 1.01 28.25
C ASN A 187 15.94 2.33 28.01
N GLU A 188 15.98 2.81 26.76
CA GLU A 188 16.66 4.04 26.41
C GLU A 188 15.82 5.28 26.76
N GLU A 189 16.47 6.32 27.26
CA GLU A 189 15.82 7.59 27.57
C GLU A 189 15.31 8.27 26.30
N ASP A 190 14.16 8.96 26.39
CA ASP A 190 13.48 9.62 25.27
C ASP A 190 13.09 8.70 24.10
N VAL A 191 13.17 7.37 24.26
CA VAL A 191 12.74 6.39 23.27
C VAL A 191 11.41 5.75 23.65
N ILE A 192 10.48 5.72 22.69
CA ILE A 192 9.19 5.05 22.83
C ILE A 192 9.12 3.91 21.83
N ILE A 193 9.37 2.69 22.28
CA ILE A 193 9.22 1.47 21.47
C ILE A 193 8.13 0.56 22.07
N LYS A 194 7.09 0.26 21.29
CA LYS A 194 5.91 -0.47 21.76
C LYS A 194 5.49 -1.60 20.82
N HIS A 195 5.18 -2.75 21.41
CA HIS A 195 4.48 -3.80 20.68
C HIS A 195 3.07 -3.32 20.34
N GLY A 196 2.64 -3.52 19.10
CA GLY A 196 1.31 -3.10 18.64
C GLY A 196 0.74 -4.02 17.57
N THR A 197 -0.57 -4.23 17.65
CA THR A 197 -1.38 -4.92 16.64
C THR A 197 -2.30 -3.93 15.92
N GLN A 198 -3.03 -4.42 14.90
CA GLN A 198 -3.94 -3.56 14.14
C GLN A 198 -5.22 -3.28 14.96
N SER A 199 -5.35 -2.07 15.50
CA SER A 199 -6.55 -1.62 16.21
C SER A 199 -6.76 -0.10 16.10
N ARG A 200 -7.97 0.39 16.42
CA ARG A 200 -8.26 1.84 16.50
C ARG A 200 -7.45 2.54 17.60
N GLU A 201 -7.18 1.84 18.69
CA GLU A 201 -6.42 2.36 19.82
C GLU A 201 -4.93 2.44 19.49
N SER A 202 -4.38 1.38 18.86
CA SER A 202 -3.01 1.36 18.38
C SER A 202 -2.75 2.46 17.36
N ARG A 203 -3.71 2.74 16.46
CA ARG A 203 -3.61 3.90 15.55
C ARG A 203 -3.55 5.23 16.29
N ARG A 204 -4.43 5.48 17.26
CA ARG A 204 -4.41 6.71 18.06
C ARG A 204 -3.11 6.87 18.84
N THR A 205 -2.59 5.77 19.39
CA THR A 205 -1.31 5.75 20.12
C THR A 205 -0.15 6.04 19.18
N ALA A 206 -0.14 5.44 17.98
CA ALA A 206 0.86 5.72 16.95
C ALA A 206 0.81 7.17 16.49
N THR A 207 -0.38 7.74 16.25
CA THR A 207 -0.52 9.16 15.91
C THR A 207 0.14 10.06 16.95
N ARG A 208 -0.21 9.86 18.23
CA ARG A 208 0.35 10.67 19.33
C ARG A 208 1.87 10.51 19.44
N GLY A 209 2.37 9.28 19.40
CA GLY A 209 3.79 9.00 19.50
C GLY A 209 4.60 9.61 18.35
N MET A 210 4.13 9.48 17.10
CA MET A 210 4.81 10.09 15.95
C MET A 210 4.78 11.62 16.00
N HIS A 211 3.68 12.22 16.47
CA HIS A 211 3.56 13.68 16.62
C HIS A 211 4.43 14.26 17.74
N SER A 212 4.74 13.47 18.77
CA SER A 212 5.58 13.88 19.89
C SER A 212 7.06 13.51 19.75
N SER A 213 7.44 12.83 18.66
CA SER A 213 8.80 12.32 18.47
C SER A 213 9.53 12.99 17.33
N LYS A 214 10.84 13.20 17.50
CA LYS A 214 11.71 13.77 16.46
C LYS A 214 11.93 12.78 15.32
N PHE A 215 12.23 11.54 15.68
CA PHE A 215 12.56 10.45 14.77
C PHE A 215 11.56 9.30 14.88
N CYS A 216 11.27 8.66 13.75
CA CYS A 216 10.37 7.51 13.66
C CYS A 216 11.13 6.33 13.07
N LEU A 217 11.36 5.31 13.89
CA LEU A 217 12.09 4.13 13.47
C LEU A 217 11.28 3.35 12.42
N HIS A 218 11.95 2.95 11.34
CA HIS A 218 11.35 2.28 10.22
C HIS A 218 12.13 1.01 9.83
N PRO A 219 12.05 -0.06 10.67
CA PRO A 219 12.54 -1.36 10.26
C PRO A 219 11.60 -1.95 9.21
N ALA A 220 12.20 -2.69 8.27
CA ALA A 220 11.47 -3.46 7.26
C ALA A 220 10.34 -4.30 7.86
N GLY A 221 9.23 -4.42 7.12
CA GLY A 221 8.05 -5.19 7.49
C GLY A 221 7.93 -6.48 6.66
N ASP A 222 6.69 -6.85 6.33
CA ASP A 222 6.45 -7.87 5.28
C ASP A 222 6.85 -7.34 3.90
N THR A 223 6.96 -6.02 3.77
CA THR A 223 7.51 -5.33 2.62
C THR A 223 8.53 -4.28 3.09
N PRO A 224 9.49 -3.89 2.24
CA PRO A 224 10.45 -2.84 2.56
C PRO A 224 9.79 -1.48 2.80
N SER A 225 8.86 -1.06 1.93
CA SER A 225 8.19 0.25 1.96
C SER A 225 6.92 0.26 2.82
N ALA A 226 7.01 -0.18 4.07
CA ALA A 226 5.84 -0.26 4.94
C ALA A 226 5.05 1.07 5.01
N CYS A 227 3.72 0.99 5.07
CA CYS A 227 2.79 2.12 5.23
C CYS A 227 3.20 3.13 6.33
N ARG A 228 3.97 2.68 7.34
CA ARG A 228 4.50 3.50 8.42
C ARG A 228 5.44 4.60 7.94
N LEU A 229 6.13 4.43 6.82
CA LEU A 229 6.97 5.47 6.23
C LEU A 229 6.12 6.70 5.92
N PHE A 230 4.99 6.50 5.24
CA PHE A 230 4.06 7.56 4.88
C PHE A 230 3.36 8.16 6.11
N ASP A 231 3.09 7.36 7.14
CA ASP A 231 2.63 7.87 8.45
C ASP A 231 3.67 8.83 9.06
N ALA A 232 4.95 8.47 9.06
CA ALA A 232 6.02 9.31 9.59
C ALA A 232 6.14 10.64 8.82
N LEU A 233 6.04 10.59 7.48
CA LEU A 233 6.06 11.77 6.61
C LEU A 233 4.93 12.75 6.96
N VAL A 234 3.67 12.28 7.04
CA VAL A 234 2.55 13.18 7.38
C VAL A 234 2.57 13.64 8.84
N SER A 235 3.32 12.96 9.70
CA SER A 235 3.58 13.38 11.08
C SER A 235 4.76 14.35 11.22
N LEU A 236 5.45 14.69 10.13
CA LEU A 236 6.73 15.43 10.14
C LEU A 236 7.74 14.81 11.12
N CYS A 237 7.71 13.48 11.26
CA CYS A 237 8.60 12.72 12.12
C CYS A 237 9.69 12.10 11.23
N VAL A 238 10.95 12.44 11.47
CA VAL A 238 12.04 12.08 10.55
C VAL A 238 12.23 10.56 10.51
N PRO A 239 12.03 9.89 9.37
CA PRO A 239 12.10 8.44 9.30
C PRO A 239 13.55 7.95 9.44
N VAL A 240 13.80 7.02 10.37
CA VAL A 240 15.07 6.31 10.51
C VAL A 240 14.91 4.94 9.89
N ILE A 241 15.33 4.81 8.64
CA ILE A 241 15.14 3.62 7.83
C ILE A 241 16.14 2.53 8.22
N VAL A 242 15.64 1.32 8.46
CA VAL A 242 16.46 0.12 8.72
C VAL A 242 16.01 -0.98 7.76
N SER A 243 16.55 -0.93 6.53
CA SER A 243 16.24 -1.85 5.43
C SER A 243 17.24 -1.67 4.29
N ASP A 244 17.80 -2.76 3.78
CA ASP A 244 18.65 -2.73 2.58
C ASP A 244 17.85 -2.76 1.27
N TYR A 245 16.55 -3.03 1.35
CA TYR A 245 15.68 -3.31 0.20
C TYR A 245 14.62 -2.24 -0.04
N ILE A 246 14.71 -1.10 0.65
CA ILE A 246 13.77 -0.01 0.38
C ILE A 246 14.33 0.87 -0.72
N GLU A 247 13.52 1.13 -1.73
CA GLU A 247 13.83 2.09 -2.78
C GLU A 247 13.38 3.48 -2.31
N LEU A 248 14.30 4.45 -2.32
CA LEU A 248 14.01 5.83 -1.96
C LEU A 248 13.54 6.62 -3.19
N PRO A 249 12.73 7.68 -2.99
CA PRO A 249 12.29 8.52 -4.10
C PRO A 249 13.45 9.07 -4.93
N PHE A 250 13.49 8.74 -6.22
CA PHE A 250 14.54 9.19 -7.14
C PHE A 250 15.96 8.78 -6.71
N GLU A 251 16.14 7.64 -6.05
CA GLU A 251 17.48 7.17 -5.62
C GLU A 251 18.47 6.93 -6.77
N ASP A 252 17.96 6.79 -8.00
CA ASP A 252 18.73 6.74 -9.24
C ASP A 252 19.30 8.11 -9.66
N ILE A 253 18.70 9.19 -9.17
CA ILE A 253 19.07 10.58 -9.47
C ILE A 253 19.73 11.25 -8.24
N ILE A 254 19.22 10.97 -7.05
CA ILE A 254 19.59 11.60 -5.78
C ILE A 254 20.52 10.66 -5.00
N ASN A 255 21.75 11.10 -4.77
CA ASN A 255 22.66 10.40 -3.87
C ASN A 255 22.36 10.76 -2.41
N TYR A 256 21.57 9.91 -1.76
CA TYR A 256 21.20 10.03 -0.35
C TYR A 256 22.37 9.95 0.64
N SER A 257 23.57 9.53 0.23
CA SER A 257 24.76 9.55 1.10
C SER A 257 25.39 10.94 1.23
N ASN A 258 24.97 11.91 0.41
CA ASN A 258 25.53 13.26 0.33
C ASN A 258 24.55 14.36 0.78
N ILE A 259 23.46 13.98 1.46
CA ILE A 259 22.42 14.87 2.01
C ILE A 259 22.39 14.66 3.52
#